data_AF-A0A9E7GT36-F1
#
_entry.id   AF-A0A9E7GT36-F1
#
_cell.length_a   1.000
_cell.length_b   1.000
_cell.length_c   1.000
_cell.angle_alpha   90.00
_cell.angle_beta   90.00
_cell.angle_gamma   90.00
#
_symmetry.space_group_name_H-M   'P 1'
#
loop_
_entity.id
_entity.type
_entity.pdbx_description
1 polymer ?
#
loop_
_entity_poly.entity_id
_entity_poly.type
_entity_poly.pdbx_seq_one_letter_code
_entity_poly.pdbx_strand_id
1 'polypeptide(L)'
;MPSSLPLSPFLLFFFFFASPTDAVFSSLLAAAGDGPRFTEAPHFRNGVHCPSISAGAGRAAACDPSYVHIAMTLDAHYLRGSIAAVHSILKHSSCPDTLFFHFFAPRVVYLDSDVIVVDDVRRLCTGVMVMDLHRWRAGGYRRRIERWMEVQRERRIYELGSLPPFLLVFAGEVEGLEHRWNQHGLGGDNLTGECRRLHPGPVSLMHWSGKGKPWDRLDAGNPCPVDQLWKPYDLYVRPSSGASSIAAT
;
A
#
# COMPACT_ATOMS: atom_id res chain seq x y z
N MET A 1 -44.15 -35.91 -27.97
CA MET A 1 -42.81 -36.53 -28.00
C MET A 1 -41.90 -35.62 -28.81
N PRO A 2 -40.93 -34.93 -28.20
CA PRO A 2 -40.06 -34.01 -28.92
C PRO A 2 -38.94 -34.77 -29.62
N SER A 3 -38.66 -34.34 -30.85
CA SER A 3 -37.61 -34.80 -31.74
C SER A 3 -36.23 -34.34 -31.28
N SER A 4 -35.30 -35.29 -31.19
CA SER A 4 -33.87 -35.08 -30.96
C SER A 4 -33.17 -34.65 -32.26
N LEU A 5 -32.46 -33.52 -32.22
CA LEU A 5 -31.49 -33.13 -33.24
C LEU A 5 -30.10 -33.65 -32.84
N PRO A 6 -29.26 -34.12 -33.79
CA PRO A 6 -27.93 -34.62 -33.47
C PRO A 6 -26.96 -33.45 -33.28
N LEU A 7 -26.27 -33.43 -32.15
CA LEU A 7 -25.14 -32.52 -31.91
C LEU A 7 -23.99 -32.92 -32.86
N SER A 8 -23.55 -31.96 -33.68
CA SER A 8 -22.43 -32.10 -34.61
C SER A 8 -21.12 -32.41 -33.87
N PRO A 9 -20.32 -33.39 -34.33
CA PRO A 9 -19.06 -33.78 -33.66
C PRO A 9 -17.96 -32.71 -33.73
N PHE A 10 -18.17 -31.61 -34.48
CA PHE A 10 -17.22 -30.51 -34.58
C PHE A 10 -17.19 -29.58 -33.35
N LEU A 11 -18.21 -29.60 -32.48
CA LEU A 11 -18.26 -28.77 -31.26
C LEU A 11 -17.51 -29.36 -30.05
N LEU A 12 -17.08 -30.63 -30.13
CA LEU A 12 -16.32 -31.28 -29.06
C LEU A 12 -14.80 -31.13 -29.20
N PHE A 13 -14.31 -30.60 -30.33
CA PHE A 13 -12.86 -30.50 -30.58
C PHE A 13 -12.22 -29.17 -30.11
N PHE A 14 -13.02 -28.15 -29.76
CA PHE A 14 -12.49 -26.87 -29.23
C PHE A 14 -12.32 -26.84 -27.70
N PHE A 15 -12.80 -27.85 -26.97
CA PHE A 15 -12.68 -27.90 -25.51
C PHE A 15 -11.42 -28.60 -24.98
N PHE A 16 -10.54 -29.12 -25.84
CA PHE A 16 -9.38 -29.91 -25.41
C PHE A 16 -7.99 -29.28 -25.61
N PHE A 17 -7.89 -28.03 -26.10
CA PHE A 17 -6.60 -27.34 -26.26
C PHE A 17 -6.56 -25.92 -25.70
N ALA A 18 -7.30 -25.63 -24.63
CA ALA A 18 -6.96 -24.49 -23.78
C ALA A 18 -6.11 -25.01 -22.62
N SER A 19 -4.79 -24.86 -22.72
CA SER A 19 -3.89 -25.06 -21.58
C SER A 19 -4.40 -24.18 -20.42
N PRO A 20 -4.37 -24.65 -19.16
CA PRO A 20 -4.77 -23.84 -18.00
C PRO A 20 -3.98 -22.53 -17.87
N THR A 21 -2.88 -22.36 -18.61
CA THR A 21 -2.15 -21.08 -18.75
C THR A 21 -2.87 -20.04 -19.61
N ASP A 22 -3.58 -20.46 -20.65
CA ASP A 22 -4.19 -19.54 -21.64
C ASP A 22 -5.53 -18.99 -21.13
N ALA A 23 -6.30 -19.81 -20.39
CA ALA A 23 -7.52 -19.35 -19.73
C ALA A 23 -7.21 -18.28 -18.66
N VAL A 24 -6.09 -18.43 -17.93
CA VAL A 24 -5.63 -17.44 -16.95
C VAL A 24 -5.18 -16.15 -17.62
N PHE A 25 -4.49 -16.23 -18.76
CA PHE A 25 -4.01 -15.04 -19.49
C PHE A 25 -5.17 -14.24 -20.11
N SER A 26 -6.20 -14.92 -20.61
CA SER A 26 -7.38 -14.28 -21.18
C SER A 26 -8.25 -13.60 -20.12
N SER A 27 -8.37 -14.19 -18.92
CA SER A 27 -9.06 -13.54 -17.79
C SER A 27 -8.31 -12.33 -17.23
N LEU A 28 -6.97 -12.33 -17.27
CA LEU A 28 -6.14 -11.19 -16.87
C LEU A 28 -6.22 -10.02 -17.85
N LEU A 29 -6.25 -10.29 -19.17
CA LEU A 29 -6.48 -9.24 -20.16
C LEU A 29 -7.93 -8.71 -20.11
N ALA A 30 -8.92 -9.56 -19.84
CA ALA A 30 -10.31 -9.12 -19.70
C ALA A 30 -10.54 -8.26 -18.43
N ALA A 31 -9.75 -8.45 -17.36
CA ALA A 31 -9.81 -7.65 -16.14
C ALA A 31 -9.09 -6.29 -16.22
N ALA A 32 -8.31 -6.03 -17.28
CA ALA A 32 -7.57 -4.78 -17.45
C ALA A 32 -8.44 -3.60 -17.95
N GLY A 33 -9.71 -3.83 -18.27
CA GLY A 33 -10.60 -2.83 -18.88
C GLY A 33 -11.39 -1.93 -17.92
N ASP A 34 -11.52 -2.29 -16.64
CA ASP A 34 -12.44 -1.60 -15.70
C ASP A 34 -11.80 -1.25 -14.34
N GLY A 35 -10.47 -1.26 -14.28
CA GLY A 35 -9.72 -0.84 -13.09
C GLY A 35 -9.64 0.69 -12.94
N PRO A 36 -9.40 1.21 -11.72
CA PRO A 36 -9.17 2.63 -11.51
C PRO A 36 -8.00 3.13 -12.38
N ARG A 37 -8.21 4.26 -13.07
CA ARG A 37 -7.22 4.87 -13.96
C ARG A 37 -6.43 5.94 -13.24
N PHE A 38 -5.13 6.02 -13.54
CA PHE A 38 -4.22 7.02 -12.97
C PHE A 38 -3.43 7.72 -14.08
N THR A 39 -3.17 9.01 -13.92
CA THR A 39 -2.25 9.77 -14.78
C THR A 39 -0.82 9.40 -14.47
N GLU A 40 0.04 9.41 -15.48
CA GLU A 40 1.47 9.20 -15.29
C GLU A 40 2.10 10.35 -14.48
N ALA A 41 2.97 10.02 -13.53
CA ALA A 41 3.73 10.98 -12.75
C ALA A 41 4.86 11.60 -13.58
N PRO A 42 5.36 12.81 -13.25
CA PRO A 42 6.55 13.34 -13.89
C PRO A 42 7.79 12.50 -13.59
N HIS A 43 8.81 12.61 -14.43
CA HIS A 43 10.10 11.96 -14.18
C HIS A 43 10.84 12.63 -13.01
N PHE A 44 11.20 11.86 -11.99
CA PHE A 44 12.01 12.32 -10.85
C PHE A 44 13.51 12.11 -11.14
N ARG A 45 14.38 12.99 -10.65
CA ARG A 45 15.84 12.89 -10.88
C ARG A 45 16.59 13.06 -9.57
N ASN A 46 17.69 12.32 -9.44
CA ASN A 46 18.64 12.48 -8.35
C ASN A 46 19.22 13.90 -8.29
N GLY A 47 19.41 14.39 -7.07
CA GLY A 47 20.20 15.60 -6.79
C GLY A 47 21.70 15.39 -6.99
N VAL A 48 22.46 16.48 -6.90
CA VAL A 48 23.92 16.52 -7.21
C VAL A 48 24.79 15.68 -6.26
N HIS A 49 24.28 15.29 -5.09
CA HIS A 49 25.03 14.54 -4.06
C HIS A 49 24.57 13.09 -3.89
N CYS A 50 23.83 12.55 -4.86
CA CYS A 50 23.35 11.17 -4.76
C CYS A 50 24.46 10.15 -5.04
N PRO A 51 24.44 8.99 -4.36
CA PRO A 51 25.36 7.89 -4.64
C PRO A 51 25.26 7.46 -6.10
N SER A 52 26.41 7.22 -6.73
CA SER A 52 26.44 6.57 -8.05
C SER A 52 26.17 5.09 -7.87
N ILE A 53 24.90 4.70 -7.87
CA ILE A 53 24.54 3.29 -7.79
C ILE A 53 24.73 2.66 -9.17
N SER A 54 25.57 1.64 -9.25
CA SER A 54 25.67 0.82 -10.46
C SER A 54 24.30 0.20 -10.72
N ALA A 55 23.67 0.56 -11.84
CA ALA A 55 22.38 0.03 -12.27
C ALA A 55 22.48 -1.48 -12.55
N GLY A 56 22.54 -2.29 -11.50
CA GLY A 56 22.42 -3.73 -11.57
C GLY A 56 20.97 -4.07 -11.82
N ALA A 57 20.60 -4.27 -13.08
CA ALA A 57 19.24 -4.63 -13.46
C ALA A 57 18.82 -5.96 -12.78
N GLY A 58 17.88 -5.89 -11.82
CA GLY A 58 17.17 -7.05 -11.27
C GLY A 58 17.39 -7.33 -9.78
N ARG A 59 17.24 -8.61 -9.39
CA ARG A 59 17.27 -9.11 -7.99
C ARG A 59 18.51 -8.68 -7.19
N ALA A 60 19.61 -8.33 -7.85
CA ALA A 60 20.84 -7.84 -7.21
C ALA A 60 20.63 -6.49 -6.51
N ALA A 61 19.87 -5.56 -7.11
CA ALA A 61 19.54 -4.27 -6.50
C ALA A 61 18.65 -4.42 -5.25
N ALA A 62 17.79 -5.44 -5.21
CA ALA A 62 16.94 -5.72 -4.05
C ALA A 62 17.73 -6.22 -2.81
N CYS A 63 18.99 -6.61 -2.97
CA CYS A 63 19.88 -7.07 -1.90
C CYS A 63 21.04 -6.11 -1.64
N ASP A 64 21.09 -4.99 -2.33
CA ASP A 64 22.15 -4.00 -2.19
C ASP A 64 21.82 -3.03 -1.03
N PRO A 65 22.67 -2.94 0.00
CA PRO A 65 22.43 -2.11 1.18
C PRO A 65 22.46 -0.60 0.91
N SER A 66 22.85 -0.17 -0.31
CA SER A 66 22.85 1.24 -0.71
C SER A 66 21.45 1.76 -1.09
N TYR A 67 20.46 0.87 -1.22
CA TYR A 67 19.07 1.22 -1.48
C TYR A 67 18.26 1.40 -0.18
N VAL A 68 17.36 2.37 -0.21
CA VAL A 68 16.33 2.52 0.81
C VAL A 68 15.14 1.66 0.42
N HIS A 69 14.87 0.62 1.19
CA HIS A 69 13.75 -0.27 0.93
C HIS A 69 12.48 0.26 1.62
N ILE A 70 11.38 0.33 0.87
CA ILE A 70 10.08 0.76 1.38
C ILE A 70 9.08 -0.33 1.05
N ALA A 71 8.62 -1.02 2.07
CA ALA A 71 7.55 -2.00 1.98
C ALA A 71 6.21 -1.32 2.22
N MET A 72 5.16 -1.69 1.48
CA MET A 72 3.80 -1.21 1.72
C MET A 72 2.77 -2.26 1.36
N THR A 73 1.66 -2.28 2.08
CA THR A 73 0.52 -3.13 1.75
C THR A 73 -0.28 -2.49 0.61
N LEU A 74 -0.74 -3.31 -0.33
CA LEU A 74 -1.55 -2.85 -1.45
C LEU A 74 -2.90 -3.55 -1.42
N ASP A 75 -3.95 -2.77 -1.20
CA ASP A 75 -5.34 -3.23 -1.27
C ASP A 75 -6.11 -2.41 -2.31
N ALA A 76 -7.12 -3.01 -2.93
CA ALA A 76 -7.90 -2.35 -3.98
C ALA A 76 -8.60 -1.07 -3.49
N HIS A 77 -9.10 -1.07 -2.25
CA HIS A 77 -9.72 0.12 -1.64
C HIS A 77 -8.69 1.22 -1.35
N TYR A 78 -7.43 0.85 -1.10
CA TYR A 78 -6.35 1.76 -0.73
C TYR A 78 -5.38 2.07 -1.87
N LEU A 79 -5.62 1.54 -3.08
CA LEU A 79 -4.74 1.71 -4.24
C LEU A 79 -4.50 3.18 -4.58
N ARG A 80 -5.55 4.00 -4.58
CA ARG A 80 -5.45 5.45 -4.82
C ARG A 80 -4.58 6.15 -3.79
N GLY A 81 -4.78 5.83 -2.50
CA GLY A 81 -3.95 6.33 -1.41
C GLY A 81 -2.49 5.89 -1.53
N SER A 82 -2.25 4.63 -1.89
CA SER A 82 -0.92 4.04 -2.05
C SER A 82 -0.14 4.68 -3.19
N ILE A 83 -0.78 4.92 -4.33
CA ILE A 83 -0.17 5.62 -5.48
C ILE A 83 0.18 7.06 -5.10
N ALA A 84 -0.72 7.77 -4.41
CA ALA A 84 -0.44 9.11 -3.91
C ALA A 84 0.73 9.12 -2.89
N ALA A 85 0.83 8.10 -2.04
CA ALA A 85 1.94 7.95 -1.10
C ALA A 85 3.27 7.75 -1.83
N VAL A 86 3.35 6.80 -2.78
CA VAL A 86 4.54 6.58 -3.62
C VAL A 86 4.94 7.85 -4.36
N HIS A 87 3.97 8.55 -4.97
CA HIS A 87 4.21 9.81 -5.67
C HIS A 87 4.78 10.88 -4.71
N SER A 88 4.22 11.01 -3.50
CA SER A 88 4.76 11.95 -2.50
C SER A 88 6.19 11.61 -2.07
N ILE A 89 6.50 10.32 -1.86
CA ILE A 89 7.83 9.85 -1.48
C ILE A 89 8.84 10.20 -2.57
N LEU A 90 8.52 9.89 -3.83
CA LEU A 90 9.39 10.18 -4.97
C LEU A 90 9.63 11.69 -5.13
N LYS A 91 8.58 12.51 -4.97
CA LYS A 91 8.66 13.96 -5.11
C LYS A 91 9.53 14.63 -4.04
N HIS A 92 9.54 14.09 -2.82
CA HIS A 92 10.26 14.66 -1.68
C HIS A 92 11.60 13.99 -1.39
N SER A 93 11.99 12.99 -2.17
CA SER A 93 13.28 12.32 -2.03
C SER A 93 14.36 13.04 -2.82
N SER A 94 15.50 13.30 -2.18
CA SER A 94 16.67 13.88 -2.87
C SER A 94 17.28 12.92 -3.89
N CYS A 95 17.16 11.61 -3.64
CA CYS A 95 17.71 10.55 -4.48
C CYS A 95 16.64 9.49 -4.80
N PRO A 96 15.63 9.81 -5.63
CA PRO A 96 14.53 8.89 -5.96
C PRO A 96 15.00 7.56 -6.57
N ASP A 97 16.13 7.55 -7.28
CA ASP A 97 16.63 6.32 -7.94
C ASP A 97 17.18 5.30 -6.94
N THR A 98 17.38 5.68 -5.68
CA THR A 98 17.88 4.81 -4.60
C THR A 98 16.73 4.18 -3.80
N LEU A 99 15.48 4.45 -4.17
CA LEU A 99 14.31 3.89 -3.50
C LEU A 99 13.89 2.58 -4.14
N PHE A 100 13.65 1.56 -3.33
CA PHE A 100 13.16 0.26 -3.78
C PHE A 100 11.85 -0.09 -3.07
N PHE A 101 10.75 -0.11 -3.82
CA PHE A 101 9.42 -0.40 -3.27
C PHE A 101 9.10 -1.90 -3.31
N HIS A 102 8.64 -2.43 -2.17
CA HIS A 102 8.09 -3.79 -2.04
C HIS A 102 6.59 -3.70 -1.77
N PHE A 103 5.75 -4.23 -2.66
CA PHE A 103 4.30 -4.22 -2.50
C PHE A 103 3.78 -5.58 -2.07
N PHE A 104 2.98 -5.60 -1.00
CA PHE A 104 2.34 -6.80 -0.48
C PHE A 104 0.83 -6.74 -0.73
N ALA A 105 0.35 -7.47 -1.73
CA ALA A 105 -1.08 -7.65 -1.96
C ALA A 105 -1.60 -8.77 -1.05
N PRO A 106 -2.60 -8.53 -0.20
CA PRO A 106 -3.08 -9.53 0.73
C PRO A 106 -3.82 -10.66 0.00
N ARG A 107 -3.34 -11.89 0.19
CA ARG A 107 -4.20 -13.08 0.27
C ARG A 107 -4.34 -13.54 1.73
N VAL A 108 -4.50 -12.57 2.64
CA VAL A 108 -4.41 -12.67 4.12
C VAL A 108 -3.01 -12.32 4.65
N VAL A 109 -2.73 -11.02 4.75
CA VAL A 109 -1.79 -10.46 5.74
C VAL A 109 -2.47 -9.20 6.29
N TYR A 110 -3.08 -9.31 7.47
CA TYR A 110 -3.59 -8.15 8.20
C TYR A 110 -2.41 -7.38 8.79
N LEU A 111 -1.96 -6.37 8.06
CA LEU A 111 -1.25 -5.24 8.64
C LEU A 111 -2.10 -4.02 8.31
N ASP A 112 -2.82 -3.47 9.29
CA ASP A 112 -3.48 -2.16 9.21
C ASP A 112 -2.42 -1.04 9.18
N SER A 113 -1.43 -1.15 8.31
CA SER A 113 -0.25 -0.28 8.30
C SER A 113 0.21 -0.11 6.87
N ASP A 114 -0.32 0.92 6.23
CA ASP A 114 -0.13 1.23 4.82
C ASP A 114 1.32 1.63 4.45
N VAL A 115 2.29 1.64 5.39
CA VAL A 115 3.72 1.85 5.11
C VAL A 115 4.61 1.09 6.10
N ILE A 116 5.52 0.27 5.58
CA ILE A 116 6.68 -0.33 6.26
C ILE A 116 7.92 0.32 5.63
N VAL A 117 8.40 1.45 6.16
CA VAL A 117 9.73 1.94 5.77
C VAL A 117 10.75 0.94 6.31
N VAL A 118 11.82 0.61 5.58
CA VAL A 118 12.89 -0.25 6.08
C VAL A 118 14.19 0.55 6.05
N ASP A 119 14.41 1.36 7.10
CA ASP A 119 15.72 1.82 7.60
C ASP A 119 15.63 2.60 8.95
N ASP A 120 15.80 1.90 10.11
CA ASP A 120 15.88 2.39 11.53
C ASP A 120 14.62 2.73 12.43
N VAL A 121 14.26 1.86 13.41
CA VAL A 121 12.97 1.72 14.21
C VAL A 121 12.93 2.64 15.46
N ARG A 122 11.83 3.22 16.03
CA ARG A 122 10.39 2.83 16.17
C ARG A 122 9.50 3.96 16.70
N ARG A 123 8.16 3.91 16.54
CA ARG A 123 7.21 3.82 17.69
C ARG A 123 5.89 3.23 17.20
N LEU A 124 5.49 2.08 17.75
CA LEU A 124 4.30 1.34 17.35
C LEU A 124 3.03 1.95 17.95
N CYS A 125 2.52 2.97 17.27
CA CYS A 125 1.09 3.24 17.10
C CYS A 125 0.87 3.33 15.59
N THR A 126 0.00 2.48 15.05
CA THR A 126 -0.50 2.41 13.66
C THR A 126 0.25 3.25 12.62
N GLY A 127 1.04 2.59 11.76
CA GLY A 127 1.34 3.08 10.41
C GLY A 127 2.79 3.33 10.04
N VAL A 128 3.76 3.40 10.98
CA VAL A 128 5.19 3.52 10.64
C VAL A 128 6.05 2.72 11.60
N MET A 129 6.77 1.76 11.03
CA MET A 129 7.85 1.04 11.69
C MET A 129 8.99 0.99 10.70
N VAL A 130 10.20 0.92 11.22
CA VAL A 130 11.37 1.12 10.41
C VAL A 130 12.42 0.10 10.84
N MET A 131 12.97 -0.84 10.07
CA MET A 131 13.59 -2.03 10.70
C MET A 131 15.05 -2.30 10.30
N ASP A 132 15.93 -2.51 11.29
CA ASP A 132 17.28 -3.06 11.03
C ASP A 132 17.18 -4.55 10.68
N LEU A 133 17.33 -4.84 9.38
CA LEU A 133 17.26 -6.21 8.87
C LEU A 133 18.48 -7.06 9.20
N HIS A 134 19.65 -6.45 9.47
CA HIS A 134 20.84 -7.18 9.90
C HIS A 134 20.65 -7.70 11.32
N ARG A 135 20.27 -6.83 12.26
CA ARG A 135 19.88 -7.24 13.62
C ARG A 135 18.71 -8.20 13.58
N TRP A 136 17.74 -7.99 12.69
CA TRP A 136 16.62 -8.92 12.53
C TRP A 136 17.04 -10.35 12.20
N ARG A 137 17.93 -10.49 11.22
CA ARG A 137 18.47 -11.78 10.80
C ARG A 137 19.37 -12.39 11.86
N ALA A 138 20.29 -11.61 12.42
CA ALA A 138 21.24 -12.06 13.44
C ALA A 138 20.53 -12.51 14.74
N GLY A 139 19.53 -11.75 15.19
CA GLY A 139 18.72 -12.08 16.37
C GLY A 139 17.66 -13.15 16.14
N GLY A 140 17.46 -13.59 14.89
CA GLY A 140 16.47 -14.61 14.54
C GLY A 140 15.03 -14.24 14.90
N TYR A 141 14.68 -12.94 14.88
CA TYR A 141 13.40 -12.47 15.41
C TYR A 141 12.18 -12.98 14.64
N ARG A 142 12.32 -13.30 13.34
CA ARG A 142 11.27 -13.99 12.57
C ARG A 142 10.76 -15.23 13.31
N ARG A 143 11.66 -16.14 13.70
CA ARG A 143 11.30 -17.38 14.40
C ARG A 143 10.68 -17.12 15.76
N ARG A 144 11.13 -16.08 16.47
CA ARG A 144 10.57 -15.69 17.77
C ARG A 144 9.12 -15.21 17.64
N ILE A 145 8.83 -14.40 16.62
CA ILE A 145 7.48 -13.93 16.33
C ILE A 145 6.59 -15.09 15.88
N GLU A 146 7.06 -15.92 14.94
CA GLU A 146 6.32 -17.11 14.47
C GLU A 146 5.93 -18.04 15.63
N ARG A 147 6.84 -18.26 16.59
CA ARG A 147 6.56 -19.02 17.80
C ARG A 147 5.43 -18.41 18.63
N TRP A 148 5.41 -17.09 18.82
CA TRP A 148 4.32 -16.42 19.54
C TRP A 148 3.00 -16.47 18.78
N MET A 149 3.03 -16.40 17.45
CA MET A 149 1.85 -16.57 16.60
C MET A 149 1.28 -17.99 16.72
N GLU A 150 2.13 -19.01 16.83
CA GLU A 150 1.70 -20.39 17.07
C GLU A 150 1.04 -20.55 18.44
N VAL A 151 1.64 -19.98 19.49
CA VAL A 151 1.02 -19.96 20.84
C VAL A 151 -0.34 -19.24 20.81
N GLN A 152 -0.45 -18.12 20.09
CA GLN A 152 -1.72 -17.43 19.90
C GLN A 152 -2.76 -18.30 19.20
N ARG A 153 -2.36 -19.04 18.16
CA ARG A 153 -3.25 -19.96 17.43
C ARG A 153 -3.83 -21.04 18.34
N GLU A 154 -3.04 -21.53 19.30
CA GLU A 154 -3.46 -22.61 20.20
C GLU A 154 -4.22 -22.13 21.43
N ARG A 155 -3.78 -21.04 22.04
CA ARG A 155 -4.23 -20.62 23.39
C ARG A 155 -4.96 -19.28 23.43
N ARG A 156 -4.93 -18.51 22.33
CA ARG A 156 -5.55 -17.19 22.21
C ARG A 156 -5.23 -16.26 23.39
N ILE A 157 -3.95 -15.91 23.51
CA ILE A 157 -3.39 -15.09 24.60
C ILE A 157 -3.59 -13.57 24.40
N TYR A 158 -4.06 -13.13 23.24
CA TYR A 158 -4.50 -11.75 22.95
C TYR A 158 -5.66 -11.76 21.94
N GLU A 159 -6.32 -10.62 21.74
CA GLU A 159 -7.48 -10.53 20.84
C GLU A 159 -7.10 -10.71 19.36
N LEU A 160 -6.61 -9.64 18.72
CA LEU A 160 -6.22 -9.58 17.31
C LEU A 160 -5.14 -8.52 17.11
N GLY A 161 -4.48 -8.57 15.95
CA GLY A 161 -3.51 -7.59 15.51
C GLY A 161 -2.06 -8.03 15.64
N SER A 162 -1.18 -7.29 14.97
CA SER A 162 0.26 -7.55 14.92
C SER A 162 1.01 -6.95 16.10
N LEU A 163 0.43 -5.99 16.83
CA LEU A 163 1.12 -5.33 17.94
C LEU A 163 1.48 -6.29 19.10
N PRO A 164 0.58 -7.16 19.59
CA PRO A 164 0.89 -8.06 20.70
C PRO A 164 2.12 -8.96 20.46
N PRO A 165 2.26 -9.70 19.33
CA PRO A 165 3.45 -10.53 19.12
C PRO A 165 4.74 -9.72 18.96
N PHE A 166 4.67 -8.48 18.45
CA PHE A 166 5.83 -7.58 18.43
C PHE A 166 6.25 -7.17 19.84
N LEU A 167 5.31 -6.80 20.72
CA LEU A 167 5.63 -6.46 22.11
C LEU A 167 6.20 -7.66 22.87
N LEU A 168 5.69 -8.88 22.64
CA LEU A 168 6.22 -10.10 23.25
C LEU A 168 7.69 -10.40 22.86
N VAL A 169 8.14 -9.90 21.71
CA VAL A 169 9.53 -10.12 21.24
C VAL A 169 10.44 -8.95 21.58
N PHE A 170 9.94 -7.72 21.50
CA PHE A 170 10.78 -6.51 21.54
C PHE A 170 10.58 -5.62 22.76
N ALA A 171 9.66 -5.95 23.68
CA ALA A 171 9.49 -5.15 24.90
C ALA A 171 10.83 -4.96 25.62
N GLY A 172 11.17 -3.70 25.92
CA GLY A 172 12.44 -3.34 26.56
C GLY A 172 13.63 -3.17 25.61
N GLU A 173 13.59 -3.74 24.41
CA GLU A 173 14.59 -3.45 23.36
C GLU A 173 14.20 -2.22 22.53
N VAL A 174 13.00 -1.68 22.81
CA VAL A 174 12.29 -0.41 22.51
C VAL A 174 13.01 0.97 22.41
N GLU A 175 12.92 1.76 21.34
CA GLU A 175 13.33 3.17 21.25
C GLU A 175 12.20 3.97 20.59
N GLY A 176 11.97 5.21 21.02
CA GLY A 176 10.87 6.03 20.55
C GLY A 176 11.30 7.06 19.51
N LEU A 177 10.61 7.08 18.38
CA LEU A 177 10.67 8.09 17.34
C LEU A 177 9.92 9.31 17.83
N GLU A 178 10.48 10.46 17.52
CA GLU A 178 9.88 11.74 17.89
C GLU A 178 8.50 11.87 17.22
N HIS A 179 7.54 12.44 17.94
CA HIS A 179 6.15 12.49 17.50
C HIS A 179 5.98 13.15 16.11
N ARG A 180 6.87 14.08 15.77
CA ARG A 180 6.90 14.77 14.47
C ARG A 180 7.05 13.87 13.26
N TRP A 181 7.58 12.66 13.45
CA TRP A 181 7.76 11.70 12.37
C TRP A 181 6.44 11.10 11.91
N ASN A 182 5.39 11.06 12.76
CA ASN A 182 4.13 10.41 12.44
C ASN A 182 2.91 11.18 13.00
N GLN A 183 2.33 12.02 12.15
CA GLN A 183 1.08 12.71 12.40
C GLN A 183 -0.10 11.79 12.04
N HIS A 184 -0.67 11.11 13.03
CA HIS A 184 -1.78 10.16 12.85
C HIS A 184 -3.16 10.75 13.19
N GLY A 185 -4.21 9.97 12.89
CA GLY A 185 -5.60 10.34 13.21
C GLY A 185 -6.16 11.46 12.35
N LEU A 186 -5.60 11.69 11.15
CA LEU A 186 -6.11 12.71 10.22
C LEU A 186 -7.43 12.29 9.54
N GLY A 187 -7.82 11.01 9.69
CA GLY A 187 -9.10 10.50 9.22
C GLY A 187 -10.30 10.93 10.07
N GLY A 188 -10.09 11.82 11.05
CA GLY A 188 -11.10 12.33 11.97
C GLY A 188 -11.45 11.33 13.08
N ASP A 189 -12.26 11.78 14.04
CA ASP A 189 -12.89 10.84 14.96
C ASP A 189 -14.04 10.09 14.23
N ASN A 190 -14.40 8.91 14.72
CA ASN A 190 -15.50 8.13 14.15
C ASN A 190 -16.88 8.56 14.69
N LEU A 191 -16.94 9.65 15.47
CA LEU A 191 -18.11 10.05 16.26
C LEU A 191 -18.70 11.38 15.82
N THR A 192 -17.87 12.41 15.63
CA THR A 192 -18.28 13.77 15.25
C THR A 192 -17.84 14.15 13.84
N GLY A 193 -16.90 13.41 13.24
CA GLY A 193 -16.36 13.68 11.92
C GLY A 193 -15.42 14.89 11.88
N GLU A 194 -14.96 15.37 13.04
CA GLU A 194 -14.17 16.59 13.12
C GLU A 194 -12.78 16.45 12.47
N CYS A 195 -12.36 17.54 11.82
CA CYS A 195 -11.04 17.66 11.23
C CYS A 195 -9.99 17.91 12.31
N ARG A 196 -9.06 16.95 12.50
CA ARG A 196 -7.92 17.11 13.40
C ARG A 196 -6.91 18.12 12.82
N ARG A 197 -6.41 19.03 13.66
CA ARG A 197 -5.32 19.96 13.31
C ARG A 197 -3.96 19.26 13.35
N LEU A 198 -3.02 19.75 12.54
CA LEU A 198 -1.62 19.34 12.58
C LEU A 198 -0.96 19.84 13.88
N HIS A 199 -0.06 19.04 14.46
CA HIS A 199 0.82 19.53 15.52
C HIS A 199 1.81 20.56 14.95
N PRO A 200 2.33 21.51 15.76
CA PRO A 200 3.32 22.47 15.29
C PRO A 200 4.64 21.79 14.90
N GLY A 201 5.39 22.44 14.00
CA GLY A 201 6.71 21.98 13.55
C GLY A 201 6.70 21.18 12.25
N PRO A 202 7.89 20.79 11.74
CA PRO A 202 8.00 19.97 10.54
C PRO A 202 7.40 18.58 10.79
N VAL A 203 6.68 18.05 9.79
CA VAL A 203 6.05 16.72 9.83
C VAL A 203 6.67 15.85 8.75
N SER A 204 7.09 14.64 9.09
CA SER A 204 7.66 13.71 8.10
C SER A 204 6.60 12.85 7.41
N LEU A 205 5.63 12.33 8.17
CA LEU A 205 4.57 11.47 7.65
C LEU A 205 3.21 11.87 8.20
N MET A 206 2.22 11.91 7.30
CA MET A 206 0.82 12.20 7.60
C MET A 206 -0.01 10.92 7.40
N HIS A 207 -0.73 10.51 8.43
CA HIS A 207 -1.50 9.27 8.45
C HIS A 207 -2.99 9.55 8.73
N TRP A 208 -3.82 9.32 7.70
CA TRP A 208 -5.29 9.35 7.76
C TRP A 208 -5.87 8.08 8.39
N SER A 209 -5.51 7.84 9.65
CA SER A 209 -6.12 6.79 10.47
C SER A 209 -7.59 7.13 10.74
N GLY A 210 -8.48 6.15 10.62
CA GLY A 210 -9.94 6.34 10.72
C GLY A 210 -10.65 6.19 9.37
N LYS A 211 -11.95 6.48 9.35
CA LYS A 211 -12.81 6.31 8.17
C LYS A 211 -12.69 7.44 7.14
N GLY A 212 -12.34 8.66 7.56
CA GLY A 212 -12.31 9.81 6.66
C GLY A 212 -11.05 9.87 5.80
N LYS A 213 -11.04 9.14 4.68
CA LYS A 213 -9.91 9.20 3.74
C LYS A 213 -9.95 10.48 2.91
N PRO A 214 -8.79 11.05 2.54
CA PRO A 214 -8.74 12.35 1.91
C PRO A 214 -9.40 12.34 0.53
N TRP A 215 -9.26 11.26 -0.24
CA TRP A 215 -9.92 11.12 -1.54
C TRP A 215 -11.44 11.10 -1.46
N ASP A 216 -12.00 10.40 -0.48
CA ASP A 216 -13.46 10.31 -0.28
C ASP A 216 -14.03 11.69 0.07
N ARG A 217 -13.36 12.42 0.99
CA ARG A 217 -13.78 13.77 1.40
C ARG A 217 -13.64 14.80 0.28
N LEU A 218 -12.57 14.71 -0.51
CA LEU A 218 -12.34 15.59 -1.66
C LEU A 218 -13.39 15.36 -2.75
N ASP A 219 -13.70 14.10 -3.07
CA ASP A 219 -14.70 13.79 -4.10
C ASP A 219 -16.13 14.11 -3.64
N ALA A 220 -16.42 13.99 -2.34
CA ALA A 220 -17.69 14.42 -1.75
C ALA A 220 -17.84 15.94 -1.61
N GLY A 221 -16.79 16.72 -1.92
CA GLY A 221 -16.82 18.18 -1.79
C GLY A 221 -16.80 18.70 -0.35
N ASN A 222 -16.46 17.86 0.63
CA ASN A 222 -16.36 18.22 2.05
C ASN A 222 -14.96 17.90 2.63
N PRO A 223 -13.88 18.50 2.09
CA PRO A 223 -12.52 18.22 2.55
C PRO A 223 -12.21 18.89 3.89
N CYS A 224 -11.41 18.21 4.71
CA CYS A 224 -10.69 18.88 5.78
C CYS A 224 -9.57 19.76 5.19
N PRO A 225 -9.16 20.85 5.87
CA PRO A 225 -8.04 21.67 5.41
C PRO A 225 -6.75 20.86 5.14
N VAL A 226 -6.50 19.82 5.93
CA VAL A 226 -5.34 18.92 5.77
C VAL A 226 -5.41 18.08 4.49
N ASP A 227 -6.60 17.78 3.96
CA ASP A 227 -6.76 16.96 2.75
C ASP A 227 -6.22 17.69 1.50
N GLN A 228 -6.15 19.03 1.56
CA GLN A 228 -5.52 19.83 0.50
C GLN A 228 -4.01 19.58 0.39
N LEU A 229 -3.36 19.10 1.45
CA LEU A 229 -1.95 18.69 1.38
C LEU A 229 -1.77 17.38 0.62
N TRP A 230 -2.78 16.50 0.64
CA TRP A 230 -2.77 15.23 -0.09
C TRP A 230 -3.11 15.41 -1.58
N LYS A 231 -4.04 16.32 -1.89
CA LYS A 231 -4.55 16.58 -3.25
C LYS A 231 -3.49 16.68 -4.37
N PRO A 232 -2.32 17.32 -4.19
CA PRO A 232 -1.30 17.43 -5.25
C PRO A 232 -0.68 16.09 -5.68
N TYR A 233 -0.85 15.03 -4.89
CA TYR A 233 -0.33 13.69 -5.19
C TYR A 233 -1.39 12.77 -5.79
N ASP A 234 -2.64 13.21 -5.86
CA ASP A 234 -3.75 12.42 -6.40
C ASP A 234 -3.67 12.35 -7.92
N LEU A 235 -3.15 11.23 -8.43
CA LEU A 235 -3.06 10.94 -9.85
C LEU A 235 -4.34 10.29 -10.40
N TYR A 236 -5.39 10.14 -9.59
CA TYR A 236 -6.60 9.43 -10.01
C TYR A 236 -7.35 10.17 -11.12
N VAL A 237 -7.66 9.45 -12.19
CA VAL A 237 -8.46 9.96 -13.31
C VAL A 237 -9.92 9.69 -12.99
N ARG A 238 -10.67 10.76 -12.70
CA ARG A 238 -12.13 10.67 -12.51
C ARG A 238 -12.78 10.25 -13.83
N PRO A 239 -13.75 9.31 -13.81
CA PRO A 239 -14.58 9.05 -14.97
C PRO A 239 -15.24 10.37 -15.39
N SER A 240 -15.14 10.72 -16.68
CA SER A 240 -15.89 11.84 -17.21
C SER A 240 -17.36 11.56 -16.95
N SER A 241 -18.03 12.39 -16.13
CA SER A 241 -19.48 12.43 -16.11
C SER A 241 -19.91 12.65 -17.56
N GLY A 242 -20.54 11.63 -18.17
CA GLY A 242 -21.09 11.77 -19.51
C GLY A 242 -21.90 13.07 -19.55
N ALA A 243 -21.62 13.89 -20.56
CA ALA A 243 -22.39 15.08 -20.82
C ALA A 243 -23.85 14.68 -21.10
N SER A 244 -24.68 14.60 -20.06
CA SER A 244 -26.13 14.65 -20.20
C SER A 244 -26.53 16.11 -20.42
N SER A 245 -26.15 16.65 -21.57
CA SER A 245 -26.80 17.80 -22.17
C SER A 245 -27.42 17.35 -23.48
N ILE A 246 -28.59 16.71 -23.40
CA ILE A 246 -29.48 16.57 -24.54
C ILE A 246 -30.74 17.38 -24.24
N ALA A 247 -30.72 18.58 -24.83
CA ALA A 247 -31.81 19.41 -25.32
C ALA A 247 -33.21 19.24 -24.68
N ALA A 248 -33.62 20.25 -23.91
CA ALA A 248 -35.01 20.70 -23.93
C ALA A 248 -35.12 21.76 -25.05
N THR A 249 -35.66 21.34 -26.19
CA THR A 249 -36.36 22.21 -27.16
C THR A 249 -37.83 22.23 -26.83
#